data_AF-W7AXS5-F1
#
_entry.id   AF-W7AXS5-F1
#
_cell.length_a   1.000
_cell.length_b   1.000
_cell.length_c   1.000
_cell.angle_alpha   90.00
_cell.angle_beta   90.00
_cell.angle_gamma   90.00
#
_symmetry.space_group_name_H-M   'P 1'
#
loop_
_entity.id
_entity.type
_entity.pdbx_description
1 polymer ?
#
loop_
_entity_poly.entity_id
_entity_poly.type
_entity_poly.pdbx_seq_one_letter_code
_entity_poly.pdbx_strand_id
1 'polypeptide(L)'
;MSWNQVSDLSPLTGNDYIENLQLNHNHLSNIAPISTMKNLNVLYLNQNNLTSIEALKSLRHLQLAYFDGNHITDLSPMKNFYESMVKIGDYQGMQLQNQTINLPPVTVQKGETAVSNNPTLDFNGNPMPVTSVSDAGKISDDHKTISFSNLPEGLTTATYNVELHTTSNSGVPMDYSLKVTQPIQVRPAAKTGRVHVFYKDEMGKELASQEVLSGNIDDNYQTVQKQIDNYQLKKVEGSPSGKYTAANQTVTYIYEKVDGKPVTVKYVDTSGNELAPADSLTGKLGDPFHVVPKKIDGWHLKSIPTNVDGQFSEVNQAVTFVYEEAKASILPEKPIINQNQVMPLDPIEKPTKHLKEISCLEKDRIIPLASVSSDLPSFQNTVVKTSLAKPITNKKNTQKLLPKTGDTSSALLYVLSGFIFILTSWFLLKRKRMNGQSFHL
;
A
#
# COMPACT_ATOMS: atom_id res chain seq x y z
N MET A 1 53.79 22.31 -3.97
CA MET A 1 53.70 20.92 -4.48
C MET A 1 52.33 20.67 -5.13
N SER A 2 51.84 21.61 -5.95
CA SER A 2 50.55 21.43 -6.64
C SER A 2 50.66 20.42 -7.78
N TRP A 3 49.58 19.75 -8.16
CA TRP A 3 49.55 18.77 -9.27
C TRP A 3 50.55 17.62 -9.08
N ASN A 4 50.49 16.97 -7.92
CA ASN A 4 51.34 15.85 -7.55
C ASN A 4 50.49 14.68 -7.00
N GLN A 5 51.13 13.59 -6.57
CA GLN A 5 50.47 12.44 -5.94
C GLN A 5 50.68 12.43 -4.41
N VAL A 6 50.76 13.60 -3.78
CA VAL A 6 50.99 13.68 -2.32
C VAL A 6 49.72 13.23 -1.58
N SER A 7 49.86 12.21 -0.76
CA SER A 7 48.80 11.66 0.11
C SER A 7 49.16 11.66 1.60
N ASP A 8 50.43 11.89 1.94
CA ASP A 8 50.93 12.01 3.31
C ASP A 8 51.71 13.32 3.50
N LEU A 9 51.50 13.97 4.65
CA LEU A 9 52.21 15.17 5.10
C LEU A 9 53.02 14.93 6.38
N SER A 10 53.12 13.69 6.88
CA SER A 10 53.89 13.35 8.07
C SER A 10 55.35 13.85 8.08
N PRO A 11 56.08 13.93 6.94
CA PRO A 11 57.43 14.50 6.91
C PRO A 11 57.50 16.01 7.20
N LEU A 12 56.36 16.71 7.21
CA LEU A 12 56.27 18.15 7.53
C LEU A 12 55.86 18.43 8.99
N THR A 13 55.64 17.38 9.79
CA THR A 13 55.28 17.51 11.22
C THR A 13 56.35 18.29 11.99
N GLY A 14 55.93 19.27 12.80
CA GLY A 14 56.84 20.12 13.57
C GLY A 14 57.59 21.19 12.76
N ASN A 15 57.28 21.40 11.48
CA ASN A 15 57.91 22.46 10.69
C ASN A 15 57.31 23.84 11.00
N ASP A 16 57.99 24.62 11.85
CA ASP A 16 57.64 26.01 12.17
C ASP A 16 58.23 27.05 11.18
N TYR A 17 58.82 26.64 10.05
CA TYR A 17 59.44 27.53 9.05
C TYR A 17 58.61 27.76 7.78
N ILE A 18 57.59 26.93 7.50
CA ILE A 18 56.76 27.08 6.30
C ILE A 18 55.65 28.10 6.55
N GLU A 19 55.81 29.29 5.96
CA GLU A 19 54.78 30.34 5.95
C GLU A 19 53.74 30.16 4.83
N ASN A 20 54.11 29.52 3.72
CA ASN A 20 53.30 29.43 2.50
C ASN A 20 53.32 27.99 1.96
N LEU A 21 52.17 27.31 1.95
CA LEU A 21 52.08 25.88 1.59
C LEU A 21 51.04 25.64 0.47
N GLN A 22 51.54 25.22 -0.71
CA GLN A 22 50.72 24.90 -1.88
C GLN A 22 50.60 23.39 -2.09
N LEU A 23 49.39 22.86 -1.97
CA LEU A 23 49.03 21.43 -2.06
C LEU A 23 47.80 21.16 -2.96
N ASN A 24 47.41 22.11 -3.82
CA ASN A 24 46.30 21.95 -4.76
C ASN A 24 46.49 20.76 -5.71
N HIS A 25 45.42 20.05 -6.08
CA HIS A 25 45.45 18.90 -6.99
C HIS A 25 46.42 17.81 -6.50
N ASN A 26 46.04 17.17 -5.40
CA ASN A 26 46.74 16.04 -4.76
C ASN A 26 45.70 15.02 -4.25
N HIS A 27 46.11 14.08 -3.39
CA HIS A 27 45.26 13.01 -2.87
C HIS A 27 45.17 13.05 -1.33
N LEU A 28 45.16 14.25 -0.76
CA LEU A 28 45.14 14.45 0.69
C LEU A 28 43.74 14.24 1.26
N SER A 29 43.62 13.25 2.15
CA SER A 29 42.45 13.07 3.03
C SER A 29 42.76 13.39 4.50
N ASN A 30 44.04 13.41 4.88
CA ASN A 30 44.52 13.73 6.22
C ASN A 30 45.53 14.89 6.18
N ILE A 31 45.21 15.99 6.86
CA ILE A 31 46.08 17.17 7.02
C ILE A 31 46.52 17.40 8.47
N ALA A 32 46.26 16.47 9.40
CA ALA A 32 46.65 16.61 10.82
C ALA A 32 48.13 17.02 11.04
N PRO A 33 49.14 16.57 10.25
CA PRO A 33 50.53 17.01 10.40
C PRO A 33 50.75 18.53 10.30
N ILE A 34 49.89 19.28 9.61
CA ILE A 34 50.07 20.74 9.47
C ILE A 34 49.66 21.51 10.73
N SER A 35 48.90 20.89 11.65
CA SER A 35 48.38 21.53 12.87
C SER A 35 49.45 22.07 13.81
N THR A 36 50.72 21.65 13.65
CA THR A 36 51.86 22.15 14.43
C THR A 36 52.55 23.37 13.83
N MET A 37 52.27 23.75 12.57
CA MET A 37 53.00 24.77 11.80
C MET A 37 52.61 26.19 12.22
N LYS A 38 53.18 26.71 13.31
CA LYS A 38 52.70 27.94 13.96
C LYS A 38 52.79 29.19 13.07
N ASN A 39 53.73 29.20 12.13
CA ASN A 39 53.97 30.32 11.22
C ASN A 39 53.27 30.18 9.85
N LEU A 40 52.49 29.11 9.63
CA LEU A 40 51.77 28.94 8.37
C LEU A 40 50.72 30.04 8.20
N ASN A 41 50.90 30.85 7.17
CA ASN A 41 50.11 32.03 6.85
C ASN A 41 49.15 31.77 5.67
N VAL A 42 49.67 31.19 4.58
CA VAL A 42 48.89 30.91 3.37
C VAL A 42 48.88 29.42 3.05
N LEU A 43 47.68 28.86 2.84
CA LEU A 43 47.46 27.45 2.58
C LEU A 43 46.51 27.23 1.38
N TYR A 44 46.92 26.38 0.45
CA TYR A 44 46.13 26.02 -0.72
C TYR A 44 45.95 24.50 -0.79
N LEU A 45 44.71 24.01 -0.63
CA LEU A 45 44.33 22.59 -0.56
C LEU A 45 43.17 22.23 -1.52
N ASN A 46 42.94 23.04 -2.55
CA ASN A 46 41.88 22.80 -3.55
C ASN A 46 42.08 21.46 -4.27
N GLN A 47 40.98 20.80 -4.64
CA GLN A 47 40.98 19.56 -5.41
C GLN A 47 41.82 18.47 -4.72
N ASN A 48 41.34 18.07 -3.55
CA ASN A 48 41.88 17.00 -2.70
C ASN A 48 40.69 16.13 -2.19
N ASN A 49 40.91 15.27 -1.20
CA ASN A 49 39.91 14.35 -0.66
C ASN A 49 39.58 14.64 0.81
N LEU A 50 39.63 15.90 1.23
CA LEU A 50 39.40 16.31 2.62
C LEU A 50 37.91 16.23 2.98
N THR A 51 37.58 15.48 4.02
CA THR A 51 36.25 15.47 4.66
C THR A 51 36.18 16.36 5.91
N SER A 52 37.33 16.74 6.46
CA SER A 52 37.46 17.62 7.63
C SER A 52 38.67 18.53 7.49
N ILE A 53 38.56 19.73 8.06
CA ILE A 53 39.62 20.74 8.16
C ILE A 53 40.01 21.02 9.63
N GLU A 54 39.68 20.12 10.57
CA GLU A 54 39.89 20.36 12.00
C GLU A 54 41.36 20.69 12.39
N ALA A 55 42.33 20.19 11.60
CA ALA A 55 43.75 20.48 11.78
C ALA A 55 44.12 21.98 11.78
N LEU A 56 43.28 22.84 11.21
CA LEU A 56 43.51 24.30 11.17
C LEU A 56 43.27 24.99 12.52
N LYS A 57 42.57 24.35 13.46
CA LYS A 57 42.08 25.02 14.70
C LYS A 57 43.17 25.63 15.59
N SER A 58 44.43 25.24 15.41
CA SER A 58 45.61 25.75 16.12
C SER A 58 46.37 26.86 15.38
N LEU A 59 46.11 27.09 14.10
CA LEU A 59 46.96 27.90 13.20
C LEU A 59 46.65 29.40 13.31
N ARG A 60 47.01 30.02 14.44
CA ARG A 60 46.71 31.42 14.77
C ARG A 60 47.26 32.46 13.79
N HIS A 61 48.22 32.11 12.94
CA HIS A 61 48.79 33.00 11.93
C HIS A 61 48.24 32.76 10.51
N LEU A 62 47.33 31.80 10.31
CA LEU A 62 46.75 31.50 9.00
C LEU A 62 45.77 32.59 8.58
N GLN A 63 46.10 33.35 7.54
CA GLN A 63 45.31 34.49 7.05
C GLN A 63 44.48 34.11 5.81
N LEU A 64 44.95 33.13 5.03
CA LEU A 64 44.37 32.80 3.73
C LEU A 64 44.41 31.28 3.46
N ALA A 65 43.23 30.68 3.27
CA ALA A 65 43.08 29.23 3.21
C ALA A 65 41.99 28.78 2.21
N TYR A 66 42.40 28.09 1.14
CA TYR A 66 41.51 27.60 0.08
C TYR A 66 41.35 26.07 0.12
N PHE A 67 40.11 25.59 0.04
CA PHE A 67 39.73 24.16 0.10
C PHE A 67 38.70 23.76 -0.99
N ASP A 68 38.63 24.50 -2.09
CA ASP A 68 37.61 24.32 -3.13
C ASP A 68 37.70 22.94 -3.79
N GLY A 69 36.58 22.26 -3.99
CA GLY A 69 36.56 20.91 -4.56
C GLY A 69 37.10 19.83 -3.62
N ASN A 70 36.59 19.80 -2.38
CA ASN A 70 36.80 18.74 -1.40
C ASN A 70 35.45 18.10 -1.00
N HIS A 71 35.37 17.45 0.16
CA HIS A 71 34.21 16.70 0.65
C HIS A 71 33.75 17.19 2.05
N ILE A 72 34.00 18.47 2.37
CA ILE A 72 33.78 19.04 3.72
C ILE A 72 32.28 19.33 3.94
N THR A 73 31.70 18.81 5.02
CA THR A 73 30.27 19.03 5.36
C THR A 73 30.06 19.78 6.68
N ASP A 74 30.96 19.65 7.66
CA ASP A 74 30.82 20.23 8.99
C ASP A 74 31.85 21.34 9.24
N LEU A 75 31.37 22.55 9.51
CA LEU A 75 32.17 23.73 9.84
C LEU A 75 32.13 24.06 11.34
N SER A 76 31.32 23.38 12.14
CA SER A 76 31.16 23.65 13.57
C SER A 76 32.47 23.54 14.39
N PRO A 77 33.43 22.63 14.10
CA PRO A 77 34.73 22.61 14.78
C PRO A 77 35.60 23.84 14.48
N MET A 78 35.29 24.59 13.42
CA MET A 78 36.09 25.73 12.94
C MET A 78 35.64 27.08 13.49
N LYS A 79 34.51 27.18 14.21
CA LYS A 79 33.94 28.46 14.69
C LYS A 79 34.99 29.37 15.33
N ASN A 80 35.62 28.90 16.41
CA ASN A 80 36.58 29.71 17.17
C ASN A 80 37.86 30.04 16.40
N PHE A 81 38.16 29.30 15.32
CA PHE A 81 39.26 29.62 14.40
C PHE A 81 38.85 30.72 13.42
N TYR A 82 37.74 30.53 12.70
CA TYR A 82 37.20 31.49 11.73
C TYR A 82 36.90 32.87 12.36
N GLU A 83 36.36 32.87 13.57
CA GLU A 83 36.10 34.08 14.37
C GLU A 83 37.38 34.76 14.90
N SER A 84 38.53 34.09 14.82
CA SER A 84 39.85 34.65 15.17
C SER A 84 40.66 35.12 13.94
N MET A 85 40.20 34.83 12.72
CA MET A 85 40.87 35.28 11.50
C MET A 85 40.66 36.77 11.27
N VAL A 86 41.71 37.48 10.87
CA VAL A 86 41.69 38.93 10.59
C VAL A 86 41.67 39.16 9.08
N LYS A 87 40.78 40.03 8.58
CA LYS A 87 40.76 40.40 7.16
C LYS A 87 42.00 41.21 6.80
N ILE A 88 42.67 40.84 5.70
CA ILE A 88 43.85 41.53 5.18
C ILE A 88 43.62 41.89 3.71
N GLY A 89 43.68 43.19 3.40
CA GLY A 89 43.41 43.71 2.06
C GLY A 89 42.06 43.22 1.52
N ASP A 90 42.07 42.77 0.26
CA ASP A 90 40.89 42.24 -0.44
C ASP A 90 40.78 40.71 -0.39
N TYR A 91 41.62 40.02 0.40
CA TYR A 91 41.64 38.56 0.45
C TYR A 91 40.37 37.97 1.10
N GLN A 92 39.80 36.95 0.47
CA GLN A 92 38.74 36.10 1.02
C GLN A 92 39.40 35.02 1.88
N GLY A 93 39.47 35.24 3.20
CA GLY A 93 40.35 34.47 4.10
C GLY A 93 40.07 32.95 4.13
N MET A 94 38.82 32.53 3.93
CA MET A 94 38.48 31.12 3.70
C MET A 94 37.59 30.96 2.46
N GLN A 95 37.87 29.94 1.64
CA GLN A 95 37.04 29.53 0.52
C GLN A 95 36.87 28.01 0.52
N LEU A 96 35.61 27.57 0.43
CA LEU A 96 35.21 26.16 0.53
C LEU A 96 34.16 25.85 -0.54
N GLN A 97 34.36 26.35 -1.76
CA GLN A 97 33.40 26.22 -2.85
C GLN A 97 33.45 24.84 -3.51
N ASN A 98 32.44 24.51 -4.31
CA ASN A 98 32.43 23.32 -5.19
C ASN A 98 32.67 21.98 -4.47
N GLN A 99 32.32 21.87 -3.18
CA GLN A 99 32.42 20.60 -2.45
C GLN A 99 31.48 19.56 -3.08
N THR A 100 31.82 18.28 -2.97
CA THR A 100 30.96 17.19 -3.47
C THR A 100 30.92 16.01 -2.51
N ILE A 101 29.74 15.41 -2.34
CA ILE A 101 29.58 14.13 -1.61
C ILE A 101 28.56 13.21 -2.30
N ASN A 102 28.67 11.91 -2.02
CA ASN A 102 27.68 10.89 -2.35
C ASN A 102 27.16 10.27 -1.05
N LEU A 103 25.84 10.26 -0.85
CA LEU A 103 25.20 9.65 0.32
C LEU A 103 24.96 8.14 0.13
N PRO A 104 24.75 7.37 1.22
CA PRO A 104 24.31 5.98 1.13
C PRO A 104 22.95 5.87 0.40
N PRO A 105 22.69 4.81 -0.41
CA PRO A 105 21.45 4.69 -1.17
C PRO A 105 20.18 4.62 -0.30
N VAL A 106 19.18 5.43 -0.63
CA VAL A 106 17.83 5.35 -0.05
C VAL A 106 16.99 4.38 -0.88
N THR A 107 16.28 3.46 -0.23
CA THR A 107 15.43 2.46 -0.89
C THR A 107 13.97 2.67 -0.50
N VAL A 108 13.08 2.71 -1.49
CA VAL A 108 11.63 2.95 -1.31
C VAL A 108 10.82 2.07 -2.26
N GLN A 109 9.55 1.82 -1.97
CA GLN A 109 8.60 1.22 -2.90
C GLN A 109 8.03 2.26 -3.87
N LYS A 110 7.56 1.82 -5.04
CA LYS A 110 6.88 2.68 -6.02
C LYS A 110 5.64 3.34 -5.39
N GLY A 111 5.69 4.67 -5.27
CA GLY A 111 4.63 5.50 -4.66
C GLY A 111 4.94 5.98 -3.25
N GLU A 112 5.96 5.42 -2.58
CA GLU A 112 6.49 5.98 -1.33
C GLU A 112 7.34 7.24 -1.61
N THR A 113 7.68 7.98 -0.55
CA THR A 113 8.53 9.18 -0.61
C THR A 113 9.92 8.85 -0.08
N ALA A 114 10.95 9.07 -0.89
CA ALA A 114 12.34 8.97 -0.44
C ALA A 114 12.72 10.21 0.36
N VAL A 115 13.49 10.05 1.44
CA VAL A 115 13.97 11.17 2.26
C VAL A 115 15.49 11.11 2.33
N SER A 116 16.14 12.18 1.89
CA SER A 116 17.55 12.46 2.13
C SER A 116 17.69 13.31 3.38
N ASN A 117 18.67 13.01 4.22
CA ASN A 117 19.14 13.96 5.23
C ASN A 117 20.10 14.97 4.57
N ASN A 118 20.13 16.19 5.08
CA ASN A 118 21.17 17.18 4.83
C ASN A 118 22.30 16.97 5.86
N PRO A 119 23.53 16.61 5.45
CA PRO A 119 24.63 16.32 6.36
C PRO A 119 25.48 17.57 6.70
N THR A 120 25.09 18.76 6.23
CA THR A 120 25.87 19.98 6.43
C THR A 120 25.61 20.65 7.76
N LEU A 121 26.65 21.20 8.38
CA LEU A 121 26.56 21.96 9.63
C LEU A 121 27.37 23.27 9.51
N ASP A 122 26.70 24.40 9.77
CA ASP A 122 27.34 25.71 9.86
C ASP A 122 28.29 25.81 11.06
N PHE A 123 28.99 26.95 11.20
CA PHE A 123 29.87 27.19 12.36
C PHE A 123 29.16 27.07 13.72
N ASN A 124 27.83 27.16 13.79
CA ASN A 124 27.06 27.04 15.03
C ASN A 124 26.49 25.62 15.26
N GLY A 125 26.66 24.68 14.33
CA GLY A 125 26.07 23.35 14.38
C GLY A 125 24.62 23.28 13.88
N ASN A 126 24.16 24.27 13.11
CA ASN A 126 22.86 24.26 12.44
C ASN A 126 22.95 23.70 11.01
N PRO A 127 21.90 23.08 10.48
CA PRO A 127 21.82 22.71 9.06
C PRO A 127 22.03 23.93 8.15
N MET A 128 22.91 23.82 7.15
CA MET A 128 23.10 24.92 6.20
C MET A 128 21.94 24.99 5.18
N PRO A 129 21.66 26.17 4.59
CA PRO A 129 20.58 26.33 3.62
C PRO A 129 20.77 25.49 2.35
N VAL A 130 19.82 24.59 2.11
CA VAL A 130 19.64 23.94 0.79
C VAL A 130 19.03 24.99 -0.15
N THR A 131 19.72 25.35 -1.24
CA THR A 131 19.28 26.41 -2.16
C THR A 131 18.62 25.88 -3.43
N SER A 132 18.90 24.65 -3.83
CA SER A 132 18.30 24.03 -5.03
C SER A 132 18.29 22.50 -4.94
N VAL A 133 17.33 21.88 -5.62
CA VAL A 133 17.04 20.44 -5.56
C VAL A 133 16.51 19.95 -6.92
N SER A 134 16.90 18.74 -7.33
CA SER A 134 16.41 18.11 -8.57
C SER A 134 15.07 17.39 -8.37
N ASP A 135 14.48 16.88 -9.45
CA ASP A 135 13.36 15.91 -9.42
C ASP A 135 12.12 16.37 -8.63
N ALA A 136 11.90 17.68 -8.58
CA ALA A 136 10.82 18.34 -7.81
C ALA A 136 10.79 17.98 -6.31
N GLY A 137 11.96 17.68 -5.72
CA GLY A 137 12.09 17.44 -4.29
C GLY A 137 11.67 18.65 -3.43
N LYS A 138 11.27 18.39 -2.19
CA LYS A 138 10.84 19.39 -1.21
C LYS A 138 11.76 19.40 0.00
N ILE A 139 12.35 20.56 0.25
CA ILE A 139 13.21 20.85 1.40
C ILE A 139 12.32 21.06 2.64
N SER A 140 12.74 20.59 3.81
CA SER A 140 12.05 20.89 5.08
C SER A 140 12.34 22.32 5.57
N ASP A 141 11.40 22.93 6.29
CA ASP A 141 11.51 24.33 6.78
C ASP A 141 12.74 24.57 7.69
N ASP A 142 13.28 23.48 8.28
CA ASP A 142 14.48 23.49 9.13
C ASP A 142 15.77 23.08 8.38
N HIS A 143 15.70 22.95 7.05
CA HIS A 143 16.73 22.48 6.12
C HIS A 143 17.40 21.12 6.46
N LYS A 144 16.90 20.34 7.42
CA LYS A 144 17.48 19.03 7.80
C LYS A 144 17.26 17.94 6.77
N THR A 145 16.20 18.02 5.97
CA THR A 145 15.78 16.94 5.09
C THR A 145 15.29 17.42 3.73
N ILE A 146 15.42 16.55 2.73
CA ILE A 146 14.91 16.74 1.38
C ILE A 146 14.09 15.51 1.02
N SER A 147 12.81 15.72 0.72
CA SER A 147 11.85 14.67 0.41
C SER A 147 11.54 14.61 -1.08
N PHE A 148 11.57 13.42 -1.68
CA PHE A 148 11.33 13.19 -3.11
C PHE A 148 10.19 12.20 -3.28
N SER A 149 9.07 12.65 -3.83
CA SER A 149 7.85 11.87 -4.05
C SER A 149 7.46 11.82 -5.52
N ASN A 150 6.58 10.89 -5.90
CA ASN A 150 6.19 10.62 -7.29
C ASN A 150 7.40 10.31 -8.21
N LEU A 151 8.44 9.68 -7.66
CA LEU A 151 9.68 9.37 -8.38
C LEU A 151 9.41 8.54 -9.66
N PRO A 152 9.97 8.93 -10.82
CA PRO A 152 9.78 8.20 -12.06
C PRO A 152 10.53 6.87 -12.06
N GLU A 153 9.98 5.87 -12.75
CA GLU A 153 10.64 4.58 -12.93
C GLU A 153 11.96 4.76 -13.69
N GLY A 154 13.06 4.27 -13.11
CA GLY A 154 14.40 4.43 -13.67
C GLY A 154 15.23 5.58 -13.06
N LEU A 155 14.69 6.41 -12.17
CA LEU A 155 15.52 7.35 -11.40
C LEU A 155 16.44 6.59 -10.44
N THR A 156 17.75 6.76 -10.61
CA THR A 156 18.80 6.12 -9.80
C THR A 156 19.49 7.06 -8.82
N THR A 157 19.36 8.38 -9.02
CA THR A 157 19.97 9.43 -8.19
C THR A 157 19.11 10.69 -8.21
N ALA A 158 18.93 11.32 -7.06
CA ALA A 158 18.55 12.73 -6.95
C ALA A 158 19.73 13.56 -6.44
N THR A 159 19.66 14.89 -6.59
CA THR A 159 20.71 15.82 -6.18
C THR A 159 20.14 17.08 -5.54
N TYR A 160 20.92 17.71 -4.68
CA TYR A 160 20.63 19.05 -4.16
C TYR A 160 21.93 19.82 -3.91
N ASN A 161 21.84 21.14 -3.91
CA ASN A 161 22.96 22.02 -3.58
C ASN A 161 22.68 22.77 -2.28
N VAL A 162 23.72 22.91 -1.46
CA VAL A 162 23.76 23.69 -0.23
C VAL A 162 24.74 24.84 -0.44
N GLU A 163 24.37 26.06 -0.06
CA GLU A 163 25.22 27.24 -0.21
C GLU A 163 25.17 28.07 1.09
N LEU A 164 26.32 28.54 1.55
CA LEU A 164 26.45 29.38 2.74
C LEU A 164 27.43 30.53 2.46
N HIS A 165 26.91 31.74 2.49
CA HIS A 165 27.68 32.98 2.48
C HIS A 165 27.65 33.57 3.89
N THR A 166 28.81 33.83 4.47
CA THR A 166 28.90 34.41 5.82
C THR A 166 30.16 35.28 5.98
N THR A 167 30.28 35.96 7.10
CA THR A 167 31.42 36.83 7.42
C THR A 167 31.66 36.77 8.93
N SER A 168 32.91 36.58 9.37
CA SER A 168 33.25 36.51 10.79
C SER A 168 33.05 37.86 11.48
N ASN A 169 33.01 37.87 12.81
CA ASN A 169 32.97 39.11 13.61
C ASN A 169 34.18 40.03 13.33
N SER A 170 35.30 39.46 12.85
CA SER A 170 36.51 40.18 12.40
C SER A 170 36.51 40.54 10.90
N GLY A 171 35.36 40.42 10.23
CA GLY A 171 35.16 40.92 8.86
C GLY A 171 35.73 40.03 7.75
N VAL A 172 36.13 38.79 8.05
CA VAL A 172 36.62 37.83 7.05
C VAL A 172 35.42 37.17 6.35
N PRO A 173 35.24 37.31 5.03
CA PRO A 173 34.18 36.61 4.32
C PRO A 173 34.55 35.14 4.10
N MET A 174 33.52 34.29 4.06
CA MET A 174 33.63 32.89 3.65
C MET A 174 32.45 32.52 2.76
N ASP A 175 32.77 31.85 1.65
CA ASP A 175 31.80 31.27 0.72
C ASP A 175 31.98 29.75 0.68
N TYR A 176 30.86 29.03 0.83
CA TYR A 176 30.78 27.58 0.83
C TYR A 176 29.67 27.13 -0.11
N SER A 177 29.96 26.09 -0.90
CA SER A 177 28.95 25.41 -1.72
C SER A 177 29.23 23.91 -1.79
N LEU A 178 28.19 23.11 -1.62
CA LEU A 178 28.24 21.65 -1.66
C LEU A 178 27.16 21.12 -2.60
N LYS A 179 27.56 20.28 -3.56
CA LYS A 179 26.62 19.42 -4.29
C LYS A 179 26.54 18.05 -3.63
N VAL A 180 25.35 17.66 -3.22
CA VAL A 180 25.04 16.33 -2.68
C VAL A 180 24.39 15.48 -3.75
N THR A 181 24.86 14.24 -3.89
CA THR A 181 24.20 13.19 -4.67
C THR A 181 23.60 12.15 -3.73
N GLN A 182 22.31 11.92 -3.84
CA GLN A 182 21.57 10.88 -3.11
C GLN A 182 21.17 9.77 -4.10
N PRO A 183 21.81 8.60 -4.09
CA PRO A 183 21.35 7.44 -4.85
C PRO A 183 19.98 6.98 -4.32
N ILE A 184 19.06 6.64 -5.21
CA ILE A 184 17.71 6.15 -4.87
C ILE A 184 17.44 4.83 -5.59
N GLN A 185 16.86 3.88 -4.88
CA GLN A 185 16.43 2.58 -5.42
C GLN A 185 14.91 2.43 -5.24
N VAL A 186 14.14 2.69 -6.30
CA VAL A 186 12.69 2.45 -6.32
C VAL A 186 12.42 0.99 -6.61
N ARG A 187 11.95 0.25 -5.62
CA ARG A 187 11.45 -1.13 -5.77
C ARG A 187 10.01 -1.11 -6.30
N PRO A 188 9.55 -2.15 -7.02
CA PRO A 188 8.13 -2.32 -7.31
C PRO A 188 7.30 -2.27 -6.02
N ALA A 189 6.11 -1.68 -6.08
CA ALA A 189 5.17 -1.72 -4.97
C ALA A 189 4.83 -3.18 -4.61
N ALA A 190 4.73 -3.49 -3.32
CA ALA A 190 4.34 -4.80 -2.82
C ALA A 190 2.99 -5.22 -3.45
N LYS A 191 3.06 -6.21 -4.34
CA LYS A 191 1.84 -6.79 -4.93
C LYS A 191 1.12 -7.57 -3.84
N THR A 192 -0.06 -7.09 -3.45
CA THR A 192 -0.94 -7.80 -2.53
C THR A 192 -1.96 -8.62 -3.31
N GLY A 193 -2.13 -9.89 -2.92
CA GLY A 193 -3.22 -10.73 -3.41
C GLY A 193 -4.43 -10.66 -2.48
N ARG A 194 -5.57 -11.16 -2.95
CA ARG A 194 -6.82 -11.23 -2.17
C ARG A 194 -7.52 -12.56 -2.36
N VAL A 195 -8.06 -13.11 -1.27
CA VAL A 195 -8.92 -14.30 -1.28
C VAL A 195 -10.28 -13.90 -0.74
N HIS A 196 -11.33 -14.00 -1.55
CA HIS A 196 -12.71 -13.83 -1.14
C HIS A 196 -13.27 -15.17 -0.67
N VAL A 197 -13.84 -15.22 0.54
CA VAL A 197 -14.40 -16.42 1.15
C VAL A 197 -15.91 -16.26 1.30
N PHE A 198 -16.68 -17.19 0.73
CA PHE A 198 -18.15 -17.18 0.77
C PHE A 198 -18.69 -18.41 1.50
N TYR A 199 -19.83 -18.24 2.18
CA TYR A 199 -20.53 -19.30 2.90
C TYR A 199 -21.99 -19.34 2.40
N LYS A 200 -22.33 -20.36 1.59
CA LYS A 200 -23.59 -20.38 0.81
C LYS A 200 -24.32 -21.72 0.88
N ASP A 201 -25.62 -21.72 0.63
CA ASP A 201 -26.36 -22.96 0.36
C ASP A 201 -26.24 -23.41 -1.11
N GLU A 202 -26.87 -24.54 -1.44
CA GLU A 202 -26.89 -25.12 -2.79
C GLU A 202 -27.62 -24.24 -3.84
N MET A 203 -28.45 -23.29 -3.40
CA MET A 203 -29.12 -22.31 -4.25
C MET A 203 -28.30 -21.01 -4.40
N GLY A 204 -27.13 -20.94 -3.76
CA GLY A 204 -26.22 -19.78 -3.80
C GLY A 204 -26.57 -18.65 -2.84
N LYS A 205 -27.56 -18.83 -1.96
CA LYS A 205 -27.94 -17.88 -0.91
C LYS A 205 -26.83 -17.81 0.14
N GLU A 206 -26.45 -16.59 0.55
CA GLU A 206 -25.46 -16.38 1.60
C GLU A 206 -26.04 -16.78 2.97
N LEU A 207 -25.32 -17.64 3.70
CA LEU A 207 -25.70 -18.17 5.01
C LEU A 207 -24.93 -17.50 6.16
N ALA A 208 -23.72 -17.01 5.88
CA ALA A 208 -22.91 -16.23 6.80
C ALA A 208 -22.04 -15.26 6.00
N SER A 209 -21.77 -14.08 6.57
CA SER A 209 -21.06 -12.99 5.90
C SER A 209 -19.73 -13.45 5.26
N GLN A 210 -19.53 -13.04 4.01
CA GLN A 210 -18.26 -13.20 3.30
C GLN A 210 -17.06 -12.59 4.05
N GLU A 211 -15.88 -13.11 3.78
CA GLU A 211 -14.61 -12.62 4.32
C GLU A 211 -13.64 -12.30 3.18
N VAL A 212 -12.69 -11.40 3.43
CA VAL A 212 -11.63 -11.04 2.48
C VAL A 212 -10.29 -11.14 3.19
N LEU A 213 -9.49 -12.15 2.82
CA LEU A 213 -8.11 -12.28 3.27
C LEU A 213 -7.19 -11.54 2.31
N SER A 214 -6.13 -10.92 2.83
CA SER A 214 -5.12 -10.21 2.05
C SER A 214 -3.71 -10.46 2.62
N GLY A 215 -2.72 -10.48 1.72
CA GLY A 215 -1.30 -10.71 2.02
C GLY A 215 -0.45 -10.41 0.78
N ASN A 216 0.87 -10.54 0.89
CA ASN A 216 1.75 -10.36 -0.27
C ASN A 216 1.60 -11.56 -1.22
N ILE A 217 1.83 -11.36 -2.52
CA ILE A 217 1.97 -12.50 -3.44
C ILE A 217 3.03 -13.46 -2.91
N ASP A 218 2.79 -14.76 -3.11
CA ASP A 218 3.60 -15.87 -2.59
C ASP A 218 3.56 -16.10 -1.06
N ASP A 219 2.94 -15.23 -0.26
CA ASP A 219 2.59 -15.59 1.13
C ASP A 219 1.51 -16.69 1.13
N ASN A 220 1.54 -17.56 2.14
CA ASN A 220 0.52 -18.60 2.32
C ASN A 220 -0.78 -18.00 2.91
N TYR A 221 -1.93 -18.54 2.51
CA TYR A 221 -3.22 -18.28 3.14
C TYR A 221 -3.92 -19.61 3.52
N GLN A 222 -4.84 -19.52 4.47
CA GLN A 222 -5.78 -20.58 4.81
C GLN A 222 -7.13 -19.98 5.23
N THR A 223 -8.22 -20.52 4.70
CA THR A 223 -9.60 -20.12 5.02
C THR A 223 -10.19 -21.06 6.08
N VAL A 224 -11.12 -20.55 6.87
CA VAL A 224 -11.75 -21.31 7.98
C VAL A 224 -13.17 -21.68 7.60
N GLN A 225 -13.53 -22.96 7.75
CA GLN A 225 -14.93 -23.40 7.63
C GLN A 225 -15.72 -22.89 8.84
N LYS A 226 -16.86 -22.22 8.60
CA LYS A 226 -17.81 -21.86 9.67
C LYS A 226 -18.72 -23.05 10.00
N GLN A 227 -19.09 -23.17 11.27
CA GLN A 227 -20.29 -23.91 11.66
C GLN A 227 -21.51 -22.99 11.45
N ILE A 228 -22.63 -23.54 10.97
CA ILE A 228 -23.83 -22.78 10.63
C ILE A 228 -25.04 -23.59 11.09
N ASP A 229 -25.88 -23.02 11.94
CA ASP A 229 -26.98 -23.75 12.59
C ASP A 229 -27.96 -24.34 11.56
N ASN A 230 -28.30 -25.62 11.71
CA ASN A 230 -29.13 -26.42 10.79
C ASN A 230 -28.50 -26.74 9.41
N TYR A 231 -27.21 -26.45 9.20
CA TYR A 231 -26.48 -26.73 7.96
C TYR A 231 -25.20 -27.54 8.18
N GLN A 232 -24.93 -28.47 7.27
CA GLN A 232 -23.68 -29.25 7.19
C GLN A 232 -22.90 -28.88 5.92
N LEU A 233 -21.56 -28.93 5.96
CA LEU A 233 -20.75 -28.66 4.78
C LEU A 233 -20.95 -29.78 3.74
N LYS A 234 -21.36 -29.42 2.51
CA LYS A 234 -21.54 -30.35 1.39
C LYS A 234 -20.27 -30.44 0.53
N LYS A 235 -19.66 -29.29 0.19
CA LYS A 235 -18.40 -29.21 -0.58
C LYS A 235 -17.71 -27.85 -0.41
N VAL A 236 -16.45 -27.77 -0.80
CA VAL A 236 -15.71 -26.51 -0.98
C VAL A 236 -15.37 -26.35 -2.46
N GLU A 237 -15.59 -25.15 -3.00
CA GLU A 237 -15.14 -24.74 -4.32
C GLU A 237 -13.99 -23.74 -4.20
N GLY A 238 -13.00 -23.84 -5.09
CA GLY A 238 -11.72 -23.14 -4.93
C GLY A 238 -10.76 -23.87 -3.98
N SER A 239 -9.63 -23.24 -3.66
CA SER A 239 -8.58 -23.82 -2.81
C SER A 239 -8.61 -23.19 -1.40
N PRO A 240 -9.03 -23.91 -0.34
CA PRO A 240 -9.14 -23.36 1.02
C PRO A 240 -7.80 -23.09 1.69
N SER A 241 -6.69 -23.52 1.11
CA SER A 241 -5.35 -23.02 1.42
C SER A 241 -4.51 -22.96 0.15
N GLY A 242 -3.45 -22.17 0.17
CA GLY A 242 -2.58 -21.96 -0.98
C GLY A 242 -1.70 -20.73 -0.79
N LYS A 243 -1.29 -20.12 -1.90
CA LYS A 243 -0.54 -18.87 -1.94
C LYS A 243 -1.38 -17.75 -2.54
N TYR A 244 -1.19 -16.52 -2.07
CA TYR A 244 -1.76 -15.34 -2.72
C TYR A 244 -1.13 -15.13 -4.10
N THR A 245 -1.96 -14.77 -5.08
CA THR A 245 -1.56 -14.48 -6.46
C THR A 245 -1.93 -13.06 -6.87
N ALA A 246 -1.53 -12.64 -8.07
CA ALA A 246 -1.91 -11.34 -8.64
C ALA A 246 -3.37 -11.26 -9.09
N ALA A 247 -4.08 -12.39 -9.16
CA ALA A 247 -5.52 -12.43 -9.43
C ALA A 247 -6.29 -12.59 -8.12
N ASN A 248 -7.49 -12.00 -8.04
CA ASN A 248 -8.39 -12.26 -6.93
C ASN A 248 -8.80 -13.75 -6.95
N GLN A 249 -8.54 -14.44 -5.84
CA GLN A 249 -8.92 -15.83 -5.63
C GLN A 249 -10.26 -15.89 -4.89
N THR A 250 -10.99 -16.99 -5.09
CA THR A 250 -12.30 -17.21 -4.46
C THR A 250 -12.34 -18.60 -3.85
N VAL A 251 -12.89 -18.71 -2.65
CA VAL A 251 -13.23 -19.96 -1.96
C VAL A 251 -14.70 -19.88 -1.56
N THR A 252 -15.49 -20.89 -1.92
CA THR A 252 -16.91 -20.98 -1.52
C THR A 252 -17.12 -22.26 -0.74
N TYR A 253 -17.46 -22.14 0.55
CA TYR A 253 -18.01 -23.23 1.34
C TYR A 253 -19.49 -23.36 1.01
N ILE A 254 -19.89 -24.51 0.44
CA ILE A 254 -21.27 -24.79 0.04
C ILE A 254 -21.85 -25.81 1.01
N TYR A 255 -22.96 -25.42 1.63
CA TYR A 255 -23.63 -26.16 2.70
C TYR A 255 -24.95 -26.75 2.21
N GLU A 256 -25.31 -27.88 2.82
CA GLU A 256 -26.61 -28.53 2.68
C GLU A 256 -27.37 -28.44 4.00
N LYS A 257 -28.69 -28.29 3.93
CA LYS A 257 -29.56 -28.29 5.11
C LYS A 257 -29.60 -29.71 5.73
N VAL A 258 -29.41 -29.81 7.04
CA VAL A 258 -29.32 -31.11 7.75
C VAL A 258 -30.65 -31.86 7.67
N ASP A 259 -30.60 -33.20 7.58
CA ASP A 259 -31.79 -34.05 7.61
C ASP A 259 -32.43 -34.05 9.01
N GLY A 260 -33.76 -33.91 9.05
CA GLY A 260 -34.52 -34.10 10.28
C GLY A 260 -34.67 -35.58 10.61
N LYS A 261 -34.95 -35.90 11.88
CA LYS A 261 -35.26 -37.27 12.27
C LYS A 261 -36.61 -37.72 11.72
N PRO A 262 -36.76 -39.02 11.41
CA PRO A 262 -37.99 -39.53 10.83
C PRO A 262 -39.17 -39.38 11.79
N VAL A 263 -40.34 -39.11 11.22
CA VAL A 263 -41.63 -39.15 11.92
C VAL A 263 -42.26 -40.51 11.65
N THR A 264 -42.56 -41.24 12.72
CA THR A 264 -43.18 -42.58 12.65
C THR A 264 -44.68 -42.46 12.84
N VAL A 265 -45.46 -42.90 11.85
CA VAL A 265 -46.92 -42.89 11.91
C VAL A 265 -47.42 -44.26 12.34
N LYS A 266 -48.14 -44.34 13.46
CA LYS A 266 -48.66 -45.59 14.03
C LYS A 266 -50.18 -45.66 13.93
N TYR A 267 -50.68 -46.87 13.73
CA TYR A 267 -52.10 -47.18 13.62
C TYR A 267 -52.46 -48.26 14.63
N VAL A 268 -53.21 -47.90 15.68
CA VAL A 268 -53.48 -48.81 16.82
C VAL A 268 -54.94 -48.89 17.21
N ASP A 269 -55.34 -49.98 17.86
CA ASP A 269 -56.66 -50.09 18.50
C ASP A 269 -56.71 -49.34 19.86
N THR A 270 -57.87 -49.38 20.53
CA THR A 270 -58.06 -48.82 21.88
C THR A 270 -57.24 -49.50 22.99
N SER A 271 -56.62 -50.63 22.72
CA SER A 271 -55.75 -51.38 23.65
C SER A 271 -54.26 -51.18 23.34
N GLY A 272 -53.91 -50.49 22.25
CA GLY A 272 -52.54 -50.23 21.81
C GLY A 272 -51.94 -51.27 20.86
N ASN A 273 -52.72 -52.23 20.36
CA ASN A 273 -52.26 -53.23 19.40
C ASN A 273 -52.10 -52.60 18.00
N GLU A 274 -51.04 -52.95 17.27
CA GLU A 274 -50.78 -52.43 15.92
C GLU A 274 -51.71 -53.06 14.87
N LEU A 275 -52.46 -52.22 14.16
CA LEU A 275 -53.49 -52.62 13.18
C LEU A 275 -53.00 -52.60 11.73
N ALA A 276 -51.96 -51.82 11.45
CA ALA A 276 -51.29 -51.74 10.16
C ALA A 276 -49.83 -51.30 10.37
N PRO A 277 -48.87 -51.77 9.55
CA PRO A 277 -47.47 -51.39 9.67
C PRO A 277 -47.29 -49.87 9.74
N ALA A 278 -46.44 -49.43 10.67
CA ALA A 278 -46.09 -48.04 10.83
C ALA A 278 -45.40 -47.44 9.59
N ASP A 279 -45.89 -46.30 9.09
CA ASP A 279 -45.24 -45.57 8.00
C ASP A 279 -44.13 -44.65 8.55
N SER A 280 -43.16 -44.30 7.71
CA SER A 280 -42.06 -43.40 8.08
C SER A 280 -41.92 -42.25 7.09
N LEU A 281 -41.90 -41.02 7.61
CA LEU A 281 -41.74 -39.79 6.86
C LEU A 281 -40.33 -39.22 7.10
N THR A 282 -39.72 -38.64 6.06
CA THR A 282 -38.39 -38.01 6.10
C THR A 282 -38.39 -36.66 5.38
N GLY A 283 -37.58 -35.72 5.84
CA GLY A 283 -37.42 -34.37 5.29
C GLY A 283 -36.27 -33.61 5.95
N LYS A 284 -35.97 -32.38 5.53
CA LYS A 284 -34.90 -31.59 6.18
C LYS A 284 -35.38 -30.99 7.50
N LEU A 285 -34.44 -30.66 8.38
CA LEU A 285 -34.72 -30.14 9.72
C LEU A 285 -35.57 -28.85 9.66
N GLY A 286 -36.72 -28.83 10.33
CA GLY A 286 -37.68 -27.72 10.27
C GLY A 286 -38.55 -27.65 9.00
N ASP A 287 -38.44 -28.60 8.06
CA ASP A 287 -39.42 -28.72 6.97
C ASP A 287 -40.78 -29.18 7.55
N PRO A 288 -41.92 -28.69 7.03
CA PRO A 288 -43.23 -29.10 7.50
C PRO A 288 -43.63 -30.50 7.01
N PHE A 289 -44.42 -31.20 7.82
CA PHE A 289 -45.12 -32.43 7.42
C PHE A 289 -46.60 -32.37 7.81
N HIS A 290 -47.43 -33.12 7.07
CA HIS A 290 -48.83 -33.36 7.36
C HIS A 290 -49.13 -34.86 7.24
N VAL A 291 -49.91 -35.43 8.15
CA VAL A 291 -50.20 -36.87 8.21
C VAL A 291 -51.70 -37.14 8.15
N VAL A 292 -52.11 -37.92 7.15
CA VAL A 292 -53.50 -38.35 6.95
C VAL A 292 -53.72 -39.74 7.57
N PRO A 293 -54.85 -40.00 8.27
CA PRO A 293 -55.18 -41.34 8.76
C PRO A 293 -55.36 -42.36 7.62
N LYS A 294 -54.84 -43.57 7.82
CA LYS A 294 -54.95 -44.70 6.89
C LYS A 294 -56.35 -45.34 7.02
N LYS A 295 -57.01 -45.67 5.90
CA LYS A 295 -58.22 -46.52 5.96
C LYS A 295 -57.80 -47.95 6.29
N ILE A 296 -58.43 -48.55 7.29
CA ILE A 296 -58.21 -49.94 7.71
C ILE A 296 -59.57 -50.65 7.67
N ASP A 297 -59.68 -51.74 6.90
CA ASP A 297 -60.96 -52.44 6.74
C ASP A 297 -61.34 -53.19 8.03
N GLY A 298 -62.61 -53.09 8.42
CA GLY A 298 -63.11 -53.57 9.72
C GLY A 298 -62.95 -52.59 10.89
N TRP A 299 -62.33 -51.42 10.67
CA TRP A 299 -62.04 -50.45 11.74
C TRP A 299 -62.52 -49.03 11.39
N HIS A 300 -62.92 -48.27 12.41
CA HIS A 300 -63.27 -46.86 12.32
C HIS A 300 -62.30 -46.00 13.11
N LEU A 301 -61.96 -44.82 12.59
CA LEU A 301 -61.04 -43.90 13.25
C LEU A 301 -61.72 -43.27 14.48
N LYS A 302 -61.16 -43.53 15.66
CA LYS A 302 -61.70 -43.07 16.95
C LYS A 302 -61.06 -41.75 17.40
N SER A 303 -59.76 -41.57 17.14
CA SER A 303 -59.01 -40.38 17.57
C SER A 303 -57.95 -39.98 16.55
N ILE A 304 -57.91 -38.68 16.27
CA ILE A 304 -56.85 -37.99 15.52
C ILE A 304 -55.94 -37.33 16.57
N PRO A 305 -54.61 -37.61 16.57
CA PRO A 305 -53.69 -36.97 17.49
C PRO A 305 -53.46 -35.50 17.10
N THR A 306 -53.12 -34.64 18.06
CA THR A 306 -52.95 -33.19 17.82
C THR A 306 -51.69 -32.82 17.03
N ASN A 307 -50.79 -33.78 16.76
CA ASN A 307 -49.54 -33.59 16.02
C ASN A 307 -49.57 -34.20 14.59
N VAL A 308 -50.74 -34.24 13.95
CA VAL A 308 -50.84 -34.58 12.51
C VAL A 308 -50.16 -33.56 11.60
N ASP A 309 -50.11 -32.29 12.04
CA ASP A 309 -49.31 -31.23 11.43
C ASP A 309 -48.09 -30.94 12.31
N GLY A 310 -46.92 -30.78 11.71
CA GLY A 310 -45.68 -30.56 12.44
C GLY A 310 -44.50 -30.17 11.56
N GLN A 311 -43.30 -30.18 12.14
CA GLN A 311 -42.03 -29.99 11.44
C GLN A 311 -41.04 -31.07 11.86
N PHE A 312 -40.19 -31.55 10.95
CA PHE A 312 -39.14 -32.50 11.30
C PHE A 312 -38.13 -31.89 12.29
N SER A 313 -37.76 -32.65 13.33
CA SER A 313 -36.89 -32.16 14.43
C SER A 313 -35.62 -33.00 14.61
N GLU A 314 -34.75 -32.60 15.53
CA GLU A 314 -33.56 -33.39 15.92
C GLU A 314 -33.89 -34.67 16.71
N VAL A 315 -35.14 -34.82 17.19
CA VAL A 315 -35.66 -36.02 17.85
C VAL A 315 -36.66 -36.76 16.96
N ASN A 316 -36.68 -38.09 17.08
CA ASN A 316 -37.70 -38.94 16.43
C ASN A 316 -39.09 -38.59 16.96
N GLN A 317 -40.07 -38.39 16.08
CA GLN A 317 -41.46 -38.08 16.46
C GLN A 317 -42.38 -39.27 16.19
N ALA A 318 -43.50 -39.35 16.92
CA ALA A 318 -44.54 -40.36 16.70
C ALA A 318 -45.92 -39.70 16.56
N VAL A 319 -46.65 -40.07 15.51
CA VAL A 319 -48.04 -39.67 15.25
C VAL A 319 -48.91 -40.91 15.34
N THR A 320 -49.73 -41.05 16.37
CA THR A 320 -50.48 -42.28 16.65
C THR A 320 -51.98 -42.06 16.45
N PHE A 321 -52.54 -42.67 15.40
CA PHE A 321 -53.98 -42.73 15.18
C PHE A 321 -54.59 -43.92 15.94
N VAL A 322 -55.70 -43.67 16.63
CA VAL A 322 -56.41 -44.71 17.41
C VAL A 322 -57.73 -45.05 16.73
N TYR A 323 -58.01 -46.33 16.58
CA TYR A 323 -59.18 -46.88 15.91
C TYR A 323 -60.03 -47.71 16.88
N GLU A 324 -61.30 -47.94 16.51
CA GLU A 324 -62.21 -48.86 17.17
C GLU A 324 -62.84 -49.83 16.15
N GLU A 325 -63.17 -51.04 16.60
CA GLU A 325 -63.70 -52.11 15.74
C GLU A 325 -65.11 -51.75 15.22
N ALA A 326 -65.32 -51.88 13.92
CA ALA A 326 -66.59 -51.58 13.28
C ALA A 326 -67.61 -52.68 13.57
N LYS A 327 -68.46 -52.47 14.57
CA LYS A 327 -69.55 -53.40 14.93
C LYS A 327 -70.39 -53.76 13.70
N ALA A 328 -70.49 -55.06 13.41
CA ALA A 328 -71.19 -55.57 12.24
C ALA A 328 -72.68 -55.15 12.25
N SER A 329 -73.03 -54.23 11.35
CA SER A 329 -74.42 -53.84 11.10
C SER A 329 -75.08 -54.87 10.18
N ILE A 330 -76.18 -55.47 10.64
CA ILE A 330 -76.98 -56.44 9.88
C ILE A 330 -78.31 -55.77 9.52
N LEU A 331 -78.52 -55.44 8.24
CA LEU A 331 -79.80 -55.18 7.56
C LEU A 331 -79.52 -55.03 6.03
N PRO A 332 -80.51 -55.12 5.12
CA PRO A 332 -80.36 -55.87 3.87
C PRO A 332 -79.96 -55.07 2.62
N GLU A 333 -79.69 -55.82 1.55
CA GLU A 333 -79.32 -55.35 0.21
C GLU A 333 -80.53 -54.95 -0.67
N LYS A 334 -80.25 -54.15 -1.73
CA LYS A 334 -81.08 -53.92 -2.94
C LYS A 334 -82.36 -53.04 -2.76
N PRO A 335 -82.92 -52.46 -3.86
CA PRO A 335 -82.66 -52.73 -5.28
C PRO A 335 -81.99 -51.62 -6.10
N ILE A 336 -81.46 -52.03 -7.26
CA ILE A 336 -81.07 -51.15 -8.37
C ILE A 336 -82.34 -50.81 -9.17
N ILE A 337 -82.52 -49.53 -9.54
CA ILE A 337 -83.41 -49.12 -10.63
C ILE A 337 -82.58 -48.30 -11.63
N ASN A 338 -82.76 -48.59 -12.92
CA ASN A 338 -82.05 -47.98 -14.03
C ASN A 338 -83.07 -47.55 -15.10
N GLN A 339 -83.02 -46.29 -15.53
CA GLN A 339 -83.67 -45.84 -16.77
C GLN A 339 -82.75 -44.90 -17.55
N ASN A 340 -82.59 -45.20 -18.85
CA ASN A 340 -81.85 -44.39 -19.80
C ASN A 340 -82.73 -43.25 -20.34
N GLN A 341 -82.13 -42.08 -20.64
CA GLN A 341 -82.10 -41.44 -21.97
C GLN A 341 -81.73 -39.93 -21.89
N VAL A 342 -81.00 -39.29 -22.84
CA VAL A 342 -79.89 -39.76 -23.72
C VAL A 342 -79.22 -38.54 -24.42
N MET A 343 -77.87 -38.44 -24.37
CA MET A 343 -76.97 -37.75 -25.36
C MET A 343 -77.11 -36.21 -25.63
N PRO A 344 -76.18 -35.55 -26.37
CA PRO A 344 -74.70 -35.66 -26.37
C PRO A 344 -73.91 -34.31 -26.51
N LEU A 345 -72.59 -34.33 -26.23
CA LEU A 345 -71.52 -33.39 -26.74
C LEU A 345 -71.65 -31.89 -26.32
N ASP A 346 -70.63 -31.00 -26.29
CA ASP A 346 -69.17 -31.11 -26.56
C ASP A 346 -68.36 -30.04 -25.70
N PRO A 347 -67.06 -29.69 -25.92
CA PRO A 347 -66.20 -29.12 -24.87
C PRO A 347 -66.19 -27.58 -24.73
N ILE A 348 -65.49 -27.10 -23.69
CA ILE A 348 -65.17 -25.67 -23.48
C ILE A 348 -63.67 -25.50 -23.15
N GLU A 349 -62.94 -24.80 -24.04
CA GLU A 349 -61.57 -24.29 -23.77
C GLU A 349 -61.57 -22.90 -23.10
N LYS A 350 -60.37 -22.43 -22.71
CA LYS A 350 -60.11 -21.09 -22.14
C LYS A 350 -60.65 -19.94 -23.00
N PRO A 351 -60.88 -18.77 -22.37
CA PRO A 351 -60.03 -17.63 -22.75
C PRO A 351 -59.35 -16.88 -21.59
N THR A 352 -58.38 -16.06 -21.99
CA THR A 352 -57.57 -15.11 -21.20
C THR A 352 -58.35 -13.96 -20.57
N LYS A 353 -57.77 -13.33 -19.53
CA LYS A 353 -58.21 -12.03 -18.97
C LYS A 353 -57.15 -10.95 -19.24
N HIS A 354 -57.54 -9.82 -19.84
CA HIS A 354 -56.65 -8.65 -20.03
C HIS A 354 -57.43 -7.31 -20.01
N LEU A 355 -56.69 -6.20 -19.90
CA LEU A 355 -57.11 -4.83 -19.51
C LEU A 355 -58.30 -4.17 -20.24
N LYS A 356 -58.99 -3.29 -19.50
CA LYS A 356 -59.28 -1.85 -19.80
C LYS A 356 -59.24 -1.07 -18.44
N GLU A 357 -58.80 0.19 -18.24
CA GLU A 357 -58.93 1.51 -18.94
C GLU A 357 -60.36 2.11 -18.83
N ILE A 358 -60.65 3.42 -18.56
CA ILE A 358 -59.90 4.72 -18.55
C ILE A 358 -60.35 5.62 -17.33
N SER A 359 -59.80 6.85 -17.21
CA SER A 359 -59.93 7.94 -16.20
C SER A 359 -61.34 8.59 -15.97
N CYS A 360 -61.51 9.68 -15.17
CA CYS A 360 -61.25 11.11 -15.52
C CYS A 360 -61.25 12.11 -14.31
N LEU A 361 -60.50 13.22 -14.43
CA LEU A 361 -60.75 14.69 -14.19
C LEU A 361 -61.86 15.14 -13.17
N GLU A 362 -61.83 16.30 -12.46
CA GLU A 362 -61.02 17.56 -12.55
C GLU A 362 -61.11 18.51 -11.30
N LYS A 363 -60.15 19.48 -11.21
CA LYS A 363 -60.19 20.89 -10.69
C LYS A 363 -60.42 21.34 -9.21
N ASP A 364 -59.49 22.24 -8.80
CA ASP A 364 -59.56 23.55 -8.09
C ASP A 364 -60.08 23.79 -6.62
N ARG A 365 -59.14 24.29 -5.80
CA ARG A 365 -59.19 25.39 -4.77
C ARG A 365 -60.22 25.42 -3.61
N ILE A 366 -59.72 25.56 -2.37
CA ILE A 366 -59.80 26.78 -1.48
C ILE A 366 -59.01 26.56 -0.15
N ILE A 367 -58.75 27.62 0.63
CA ILE A 367 -57.79 27.78 1.77
C ILE A 367 -58.52 28.63 2.86
N PRO A 368 -58.40 28.44 4.21
CA PRO A 368 -57.20 28.26 5.08
C PRO A 368 -57.33 27.01 6.03
N LEU A 369 -56.89 26.87 7.32
CA LEU A 369 -56.41 27.78 8.39
C LEU A 369 -55.62 27.11 9.57
N ALA A 370 -54.56 27.81 10.02
CA ALA A 370 -53.81 27.84 11.31
C ALA A 370 -53.75 26.67 12.34
N SER A 371 -52.49 26.24 12.62
CA SER A 371 -51.89 26.05 13.97
C SER A 371 -50.35 25.92 13.82
N VAL A 372 -49.53 26.93 14.17
CA VAL A 372 -48.96 27.29 15.50
C VAL A 372 -47.82 26.36 16.01
N SER A 373 -46.59 26.82 15.77
CA SER A 373 -45.39 26.81 16.64
C SER A 373 -44.84 25.50 17.27
N SER A 374 -43.62 25.12 16.87
CA SER A 374 -42.45 25.19 17.78
C SER A 374 -41.09 25.17 17.05
N ASP A 375 -40.26 26.15 17.41
CA ASP A 375 -38.79 26.16 17.58
C ASP A 375 -37.78 25.83 16.45
N LEU A 376 -36.88 26.81 16.28
CA LEU A 376 -35.62 26.84 15.53
C LEU A 376 -34.43 26.83 16.56
N PRO A 377 -33.13 26.95 16.18
CA PRO A 377 -32.54 27.07 14.83
C PRO A 377 -31.40 26.08 14.50
N SER A 378 -31.12 25.94 13.20
CA SER A 378 -29.78 25.61 12.71
C SER A 378 -29.03 26.89 12.31
N PHE A 379 -27.71 26.92 12.49
CA PHE A 379 -26.88 28.07 12.09
C PHE A 379 -26.65 28.10 10.57
N GLN A 380 -26.84 29.28 9.97
CA GLN A 380 -26.28 29.65 8.66
C GLN A 380 -25.37 30.87 8.84
N ASN A 381 -24.23 30.90 8.15
CA ASN A 381 -23.35 32.07 8.12
C ASN A 381 -23.52 32.84 6.79
N THR A 382 -23.87 34.12 6.92
CA THR A 382 -24.11 35.03 5.79
C THR A 382 -22.80 35.52 5.17
N VAL A 383 -22.68 35.46 3.84
CA VAL A 383 -21.62 36.16 3.10
C VAL A 383 -22.12 37.55 2.69
N VAL A 384 -21.48 38.59 3.19
CA VAL A 384 -21.75 40.00 2.82
C VAL A 384 -20.73 40.47 1.77
N LYS A 385 -21.19 41.25 0.79
CA LYS A 385 -20.35 41.82 -0.27
C LYS A 385 -19.62 43.09 0.19
N THR A 386 -18.40 43.26 -0.28
CA THR A 386 -17.80 44.58 -0.53
C THR A 386 -17.03 44.54 -1.86
N SER A 387 -16.95 45.67 -2.54
CA SER A 387 -16.37 45.80 -3.89
C SER A 387 -15.13 46.69 -3.88
N LEU A 388 -14.27 46.57 -4.90
CA LEU A 388 -13.45 47.69 -5.37
C LEU A 388 -12.82 47.46 -6.76
N ALA A 389 -12.90 48.51 -7.59
CA ALA A 389 -12.04 48.87 -8.74
C ALA A 389 -11.92 47.96 -9.99
N LYS A 390 -11.69 48.62 -11.13
CA LYS A 390 -11.31 48.07 -12.46
C LYS A 390 -9.82 48.35 -12.74
N PRO A 391 -9.17 47.64 -13.67
CA PRO A 391 -7.78 47.89 -14.04
C PRO A 391 -7.59 49.18 -14.84
N ILE A 392 -6.37 49.74 -14.77
CA ILE A 392 -5.90 50.90 -15.56
C ILE A 392 -4.63 50.47 -16.31
N THR A 393 -4.50 50.89 -17.58
CA THR A 393 -3.37 50.54 -18.46
C THR A 393 -2.39 51.70 -18.67
N ASN A 394 -1.17 51.34 -19.10
CA ASN A 394 -0.12 52.19 -19.69
C ASN A 394 0.58 53.24 -18.80
N LYS A 395 1.89 53.01 -18.60
CA LYS A 395 2.88 53.67 -19.48
C LYS A 395 4.19 52.87 -19.58
N LYS A 396 4.93 53.11 -20.66
CA LYS A 396 6.25 52.53 -20.94
C LYS A 396 7.31 53.16 -20.05
N ASN A 397 8.37 52.41 -19.74
CA ASN A 397 9.72 52.98 -19.72
C ASN A 397 10.74 51.95 -20.22
N THR A 398 11.79 52.40 -20.92
CA THR A 398 12.70 51.54 -21.69
C THR A 398 14.15 51.67 -21.26
N GLN A 399 14.79 50.56 -20.87
CA GLN A 399 16.26 50.47 -20.79
C GLN A 399 16.79 49.21 -21.50
N LYS A 400 17.07 49.41 -22.79
CA LYS A 400 18.20 48.88 -23.58
C LYS A 400 18.89 47.60 -23.06
N LEU A 401 18.58 46.46 -23.70
CA LEU A 401 19.43 45.27 -23.62
C LEU A 401 20.80 45.52 -24.29
N LEU A 402 21.83 44.82 -23.83
CA LEU A 402 23.01 44.47 -24.62
C LEU A 402 22.92 42.99 -25.06
N PRO A 403 23.53 42.59 -26.19
CA PRO A 403 23.34 41.25 -26.75
C PRO A 403 24.07 40.16 -25.95
N LYS A 404 23.46 38.98 -25.85
CA LYS A 404 24.18 37.74 -25.58
C LYS A 404 24.86 37.26 -26.86
N THR A 405 26.12 36.82 -26.75
CA THR A 405 26.88 36.18 -27.83
C THR A 405 27.18 34.72 -27.47
N GLY A 406 27.24 33.83 -28.46
CA GLY A 406 27.89 32.53 -28.31
C GLY A 406 27.01 31.27 -28.22
N ASP A 407 25.91 31.17 -28.99
CA ASP A 407 25.40 29.85 -29.36
C ASP A 407 26.34 29.20 -30.37
N THR A 408 26.91 28.03 -30.04
CA THR A 408 27.58 27.15 -31.01
C THR A 408 27.26 25.68 -30.72
N SER A 409 26.22 25.16 -31.38
CA SER A 409 25.93 23.73 -31.42
C SER A 409 27.04 23.01 -32.19
N SER A 410 27.89 22.24 -31.51
CA SER A 410 28.81 21.29 -32.15
C SER A 410 28.13 19.95 -32.38
N ALA A 411 27.90 19.62 -33.64
CA ALA A 411 27.30 18.35 -34.03
C ALA A 411 28.32 17.19 -34.01
N LEU A 412 27.79 15.99 -33.74
CA LEU A 412 28.32 14.66 -34.06
C LEU A 412 29.60 14.61 -34.92
N LEU A 413 30.69 14.10 -34.31
CA LEU A 413 31.80 13.46 -35.04
C LEU A 413 32.11 12.11 -34.40
N TYR A 414 31.62 11.03 -35.01
CA TYR A 414 32.05 9.67 -34.70
C TYR A 414 33.45 9.44 -35.29
N VAL A 415 34.46 9.25 -34.43
CA VAL A 415 35.76 8.72 -34.85
C VAL A 415 35.77 7.21 -34.59
N LEU A 416 35.72 6.41 -35.67
CA LEU A 416 36.02 4.99 -35.56
C LEU A 416 37.53 4.79 -35.39
N SER A 417 37.93 4.30 -34.23
CA SER A 417 39.20 3.59 -34.05
C SER A 417 39.01 2.48 -33.02
N GLY A 418 38.66 1.28 -33.47
CA GLY A 418 38.76 0.10 -32.62
C GLY A 418 40.14 -0.53 -32.76
N PHE A 419 40.70 -1.07 -31.68
CA PHE A 419 41.56 -2.25 -31.80
C PHE A 419 41.46 -3.18 -30.58
N ILE A 420 41.26 -4.44 -30.92
CA ILE A 420 41.16 -5.65 -30.10
C ILE A 420 42.28 -5.75 -29.05
N PHE A 421 41.96 -6.13 -27.80
CA PHE A 421 42.92 -6.82 -26.92
C PHE A 421 42.31 -7.95 -26.06
N ILE A 422 42.36 -9.16 -26.65
CA ILE A 422 42.65 -10.48 -26.04
C ILE A 422 41.91 -10.90 -24.74
N LEU A 423 40.98 -11.86 -24.93
CA LEU A 423 40.49 -12.78 -23.89
C LEU A 423 41.48 -13.94 -23.65
N THR A 424 42.40 -13.86 -22.68
CA THR A 424 43.08 -15.05 -22.09
C THR A 424 43.69 -14.77 -20.71
N SER A 425 42.98 -15.10 -19.60
CA SER A 425 43.59 -15.44 -18.28
C SER A 425 42.56 -15.92 -17.24
N TRP A 426 41.81 -17.00 -17.52
CA TRP A 426 40.89 -17.58 -16.52
C TRP A 426 40.78 -19.12 -16.55
N PHE A 427 41.91 -19.84 -16.75
CA PHE A 427 41.88 -21.31 -16.71
C PHE A 427 43.15 -22.02 -16.19
N LEU A 428 43.95 -21.40 -15.31
CA LEU A 428 45.17 -22.02 -14.75
C LEU A 428 45.31 -21.90 -13.22
N LEU A 429 44.23 -22.12 -12.45
CA LEU A 429 44.34 -22.16 -10.97
C LEU A 429 43.33 -23.06 -10.22
N LYS A 430 42.87 -24.17 -10.82
CA LYS A 430 42.01 -25.13 -10.07
C LYS A 430 42.14 -26.63 -10.42
N ARG A 431 43.35 -27.14 -10.70
CA ARG A 431 43.58 -28.61 -10.78
C ARG A 431 45.00 -29.07 -10.39
N LYS A 432 45.41 -28.88 -9.13
CA LYS A 432 46.65 -29.48 -8.60
C LYS A 432 46.56 -29.94 -7.12
N ARG A 433 45.70 -30.93 -6.85
CA ARG A 433 45.82 -31.91 -5.74
C ARG A 433 44.70 -32.95 -5.82
N MET A 434 44.99 -34.11 -6.42
CA MET A 434 44.52 -35.46 -6.02
C MET A 434 45.02 -36.50 -7.03
N ASN A 435 45.45 -37.64 -6.49
CA ASN A 435 45.76 -38.93 -7.14
C ASN A 435 46.95 -38.95 -8.12
N GLY A 436 47.73 -40.04 -8.04
CA GLY A 436 48.99 -40.23 -8.77
C GLY A 436 50.03 -41.00 -7.95
N GLN A 437 49.73 -42.24 -7.59
CA GLN A 437 50.65 -43.13 -6.84
C GLN A 437 51.52 -43.95 -7.80
N SER A 438 52.79 -44.10 -7.38
CA SER A 438 53.67 -45.28 -7.47
C SER A 438 54.10 -45.89 -8.83
N PHE A 439 55.35 -46.39 -8.79
CA PHE A 439 56.03 -47.28 -9.76
C PHE A 439 56.34 -46.70 -11.17
N HIS A 440 57.41 -47.12 -11.85
CA HIS A 440 58.40 -48.18 -11.58
C HIS A 440 59.81 -47.75 -12.04
N LEU A 441 60.85 -48.39 -11.46
CA LEU A 441 62.28 -48.31 -11.80
C LEU A 441 62.97 -46.96 -11.54
#